data_AF-A0A191WKJ9-F1
#
_entry.id   AF-A0A191WKJ9-F1
#
_cell.length_a   1.000
_cell.length_b   1.000
_cell.length_c   1.000
_cell.angle_alpha   90.00
_cell.angle_beta   90.00
_cell.angle_gamma   90.00
#
_symmetry.space_group_name_H-M   'P 1'
#
loop_
_entity.id
_entity.type
_entity.pdbx_description
1 polymer ?
#
loop_
_entity_poly.entity_id
_entity_poly.type
_entity_poly.pdbx_seq_one_letter_code
_entity_poly.pdbx_strand_id
1 'polypeptide(L)'
;MNSIDHIIIEATDVTAAEAFYDTAFGLGERVRVRRSDAATSGFRGFTLSLVVSQPANVSALFNAALAAGATAIKPVAKSMWGVGGTLRAPDGTIWKIATTAKKDTVPASRDVDAIVLLLGSGDVKVSKRYYVGQGLVVGKSFGAYAEFTMDDSPIRLGLYARKALAKDAGVPLEGTGSHRIVIAAGASAATDPDGFAWEPAAVAAPLSRAE
;
A
#
# COMPACT_ATOMS: atom_id res chain seq x y z
N MET A 1 1.89 13.19 -13.58
CA MET A 1 2.24 12.28 -12.46
C MET A 1 1.53 10.97 -12.72
N ASN A 2 2.13 10.07 -13.51
CA ASN A 2 1.38 8.93 -14.10
C ASN A 2 1.92 7.56 -13.66
N SER A 3 2.96 7.55 -12.83
CA SER A 3 3.49 6.34 -12.19
C SER A 3 3.95 6.67 -10.78
N ILE A 4 3.71 5.76 -9.85
CA ILE A 4 4.37 5.68 -8.54
C ILE A 4 5.46 4.61 -8.66
N ASP A 5 6.70 5.03 -8.49
CA ASP A 5 7.87 4.16 -8.62
C ASP A 5 8.02 3.23 -7.41
N HIS A 6 7.87 3.80 -6.21
CA HIS A 6 7.95 3.06 -4.96
C HIS A 6 7.23 3.78 -3.82
N ILE A 7 6.97 3.03 -2.76
CA ILE A 7 6.53 3.56 -1.47
C ILE A 7 7.70 3.53 -0.50
N ILE A 8 7.86 4.59 0.28
CA ILE A 8 8.79 4.62 1.41
C ILE A 8 7.96 4.47 2.69
N ILE A 9 8.15 3.36 3.40
CA ILE A 9 7.62 3.18 4.74
C ILE A 9 8.57 3.84 5.72
N GLU A 10 8.03 4.69 6.60
CA GLU A 10 8.84 5.33 7.61
C GLU A 10 8.76 4.56 8.92
N ALA A 11 9.90 4.07 9.41
CA ALA A 11 9.97 3.21 10.59
C ALA A 11 10.99 3.72 11.61
N THR A 12 10.74 3.42 12.88
CA THR A 12 11.70 3.69 13.97
C THR A 12 12.85 2.70 13.98
N ASP A 13 12.64 1.49 13.46
CA ASP A 13 13.67 0.46 13.27
C ASP A 13 13.66 0.08 11.79
N VAL A 14 14.64 0.61 11.05
CA VAL A 14 14.73 0.43 9.59
C VAL A 14 15.09 -1.01 9.26
N THR A 15 16.09 -1.57 9.93
CA THR A 15 16.58 -2.94 9.69
C THR A 15 15.51 -3.97 9.98
N ALA A 16 14.76 -3.83 11.08
CA ALA A 16 13.66 -4.75 11.37
C ALA A 16 12.52 -4.65 10.34
N ALA A 17 12.20 -3.45 9.87
CA ALA A 17 11.16 -3.24 8.86
C ALA A 17 11.59 -3.78 7.48
N GLU A 18 12.83 -3.54 7.04
CA GLU A 18 13.37 -4.12 5.80
C GLU A 18 13.35 -5.65 5.85
N ALA A 19 13.87 -6.24 6.93
CA ALA A 19 13.86 -7.69 7.12
C ALA A 19 12.44 -8.28 7.07
N PHE A 20 11.45 -7.56 7.63
CA PHE A 20 10.04 -7.95 7.52
C PHE A 20 9.58 -7.95 6.06
N TYR A 21 9.77 -6.85 5.32
CA TYR A 21 9.26 -6.73 3.95
C TYR A 21 9.93 -7.71 2.97
N ASP A 22 11.23 -7.96 3.13
CA ASP A 22 11.97 -8.94 2.34
C ASP A 22 11.47 -10.37 2.61
N THR A 23 11.29 -10.72 3.88
CA THR A 23 10.87 -12.07 4.27
C THR A 23 9.40 -12.33 3.94
N ALA A 24 8.53 -11.37 4.26
CA ALA A 24 7.08 -11.51 4.13
C ALA A 24 6.63 -11.48 2.67
N PHE A 25 7.13 -10.51 1.89
CA PHE A 25 6.55 -10.17 0.59
C PHE A 25 7.55 -10.17 -0.57
N GLY A 26 8.83 -9.89 -0.33
CA GLY A 26 9.85 -9.86 -1.38
C GLY A 26 9.54 -8.84 -2.49
N LEU A 27 9.14 -7.62 -2.12
CA LEU A 27 8.65 -6.61 -3.08
C LEU A 27 9.78 -5.90 -3.83
N GLY A 28 11.03 -6.07 -3.41
CA GLY A 28 12.20 -5.38 -3.97
C GLY A 28 12.05 -3.86 -3.82
N GLU A 29 12.56 -3.13 -4.82
CA GLU A 29 12.60 -1.65 -4.81
C GLU A 29 11.24 -0.95 -4.72
N ARG A 30 10.12 -1.66 -4.92
CA ARG A 30 8.75 -1.10 -4.85
C ARG A 30 8.38 -0.65 -3.43
N VAL A 31 9.01 -1.22 -2.40
CA VAL A 31 8.85 -0.80 -1.01
C VAL A 31 10.23 -0.59 -0.41
N ARG A 32 10.51 0.64 -0.02
CA ARG A 32 11.72 1.04 0.69
C ARG A 32 11.39 1.44 2.10
N VAL A 33 12.40 1.48 2.97
CA VAL A 33 12.24 1.92 4.35
C VAL A 33 13.15 3.10 4.61
N ARG A 34 12.65 4.09 5.36
CA ARG A 34 13.43 5.22 5.86
C ARG A 34 13.21 5.40 7.34
N ARG A 35 14.23 5.87 8.06
CA ARG A 35 14.09 6.18 9.49
C ARG A 35 13.13 7.36 9.70
N SER A 36 12.20 7.23 10.63
CA SER A 36 11.43 8.35 11.18
C SER A 36 10.97 8.07 12.60
N ASP A 37 11.17 9.07 13.47
CA ASP A 37 10.68 9.07 14.85
C ASP A 37 9.39 9.88 15.01
N ALA A 38 8.79 10.35 13.90
CA ALA A 38 7.56 11.12 13.92
C ALA A 38 6.44 10.35 14.63
N ALA A 39 5.81 10.98 15.61
CA ALA A 39 4.76 10.36 16.41
C ALA A 39 3.57 9.95 15.54
N THR A 40 3.02 8.76 15.79
CA THR A 40 1.86 8.20 15.08
C THR A 40 1.10 7.25 15.99
N SER A 41 -0.22 7.17 15.83
CA SER A 41 -1.07 6.24 16.57
C SER A 41 -2.27 5.79 15.74
N GLY A 42 -2.86 4.65 16.10
CA GLY A 42 -4.11 4.17 15.52
C GLY A 42 -4.04 3.92 14.01
N PHE A 43 -5.11 4.28 13.29
CA PHE A 43 -5.19 4.18 11.84
C PHE A 43 -4.46 5.35 11.16
N ARG A 44 -3.41 5.03 10.40
CA ARG A 44 -2.59 6.02 9.67
C ARG A 44 -3.22 6.53 8.39
N GLY A 45 -4.48 6.22 8.11
CA GLY A 45 -5.20 6.77 6.97
C GLY A 45 -4.94 6.12 5.64
N PHE A 46 -4.16 5.03 5.54
CA PHE A 46 -3.95 4.33 4.28
C PHE A 46 -3.91 2.82 4.49
N THR A 47 -4.03 2.07 3.41
CA THR A 47 -3.71 0.64 3.36
C THR A 47 -2.92 0.34 2.10
N LEU A 48 -2.01 -0.62 2.18
CA LEU A 48 -1.38 -1.24 1.01
C LEU A 48 -2.03 -2.60 0.76
N SER A 49 -2.34 -2.91 -0.50
CA SER A 49 -2.91 -4.20 -0.88
C SER A 49 -2.01 -4.92 -1.86
N LEU A 50 -1.71 -6.19 -1.57
CA LEU A 50 -1.12 -7.13 -2.52
C LEU A 50 -2.27 -7.86 -3.23
N VAL A 51 -2.35 -7.65 -4.54
CA VAL A 51 -3.27 -8.38 -5.41
C VAL A 51 -2.52 -9.59 -5.97
N VAL A 52 -3.13 -10.76 -5.83
CA VAL A 52 -2.55 -12.03 -6.29
C VAL A 52 -3.54 -12.83 -7.12
N SER A 53 -3.00 -13.75 -7.92
CA SER A 53 -3.77 -14.44 -8.95
C SER A 53 -4.74 -15.48 -8.41
N GLN A 54 -4.50 -16.03 -7.21
CA GLN A 54 -5.29 -17.14 -6.66
C GLN A 54 -5.30 -17.24 -5.12
N PRO A 55 -6.30 -17.91 -4.52
CA PRO A 55 -6.43 -18.06 -3.06
C PRO A 55 -5.23 -18.67 -2.33
N ALA A 56 -4.54 -19.64 -2.93
CA ALA A 56 -3.36 -20.26 -2.34
C ALA A 56 -2.20 -19.26 -2.19
N ASN A 57 -2.07 -18.31 -3.11
CA ASN A 57 -1.06 -17.24 -3.02
C ASN A 57 -1.39 -16.26 -1.90
N VAL A 58 -2.69 -15.99 -1.66
CA VAL A 58 -3.13 -15.21 -0.49
C VAL A 58 -2.64 -15.89 0.78
N SER A 59 -2.90 -17.19 0.91
CA SER A 59 -2.52 -17.96 2.10
C SER A 59 -1.00 -18.01 2.28
N ALA A 60 -0.25 -18.20 1.19
CA ALA A 60 1.22 -18.24 1.22
C ALA A 60 1.83 -16.93 1.74
N LEU A 61 1.44 -15.78 1.17
CA LEU A 61 1.93 -14.47 1.60
C LEU A 61 1.44 -14.12 3.02
N PHE A 62 0.19 -14.44 3.35
CA PHE A 62 -0.37 -14.15 4.67
C PHE A 62 0.38 -14.92 5.77
N ASN A 63 0.63 -16.21 5.56
CA ASN A 63 1.39 -17.04 6.50
C ASN A 63 2.86 -16.59 6.60
N ALA A 64 3.49 -16.21 5.48
CA ALA A 64 4.84 -15.65 5.49
C ALA A 64 4.91 -14.35 6.30
N ALA A 65 3.93 -13.46 6.16
CA ALA A 65 3.86 -12.23 6.93
C ALA A 65 3.67 -12.50 8.44
N LEU A 66 2.81 -13.45 8.82
CA LEU A 66 2.66 -13.85 10.22
C LEU A 66 3.96 -14.42 10.79
N ALA A 67 4.64 -15.28 10.03
CA ALA A 67 5.94 -15.85 10.43
C ALA A 67 7.02 -14.77 10.58
N ALA A 68 6.94 -13.69 9.79
CA ALA A 68 7.84 -12.52 9.88
C ALA A 68 7.44 -11.52 10.99
N GLY A 69 6.39 -11.78 11.76
CA GLY A 69 5.99 -10.95 12.91
C GLY A 69 4.82 -10.01 12.67
N ALA A 70 4.11 -10.12 11.54
CA ALA A 70 2.84 -9.42 11.40
C ALA A 70 1.75 -10.02 12.32
N THR A 71 0.76 -9.20 12.66
CA THR A 71 -0.44 -9.64 13.39
C THR A 71 -1.66 -9.63 12.46
N ALA A 72 -2.46 -10.70 12.47
CA ALA A 72 -3.72 -10.73 11.73
C ALA A 72 -4.74 -9.74 12.33
N ILE A 73 -5.30 -8.85 11.50
CA ILE A 73 -6.47 -8.03 11.84
C ILE A 73 -7.75 -8.76 11.39
N LYS A 74 -7.76 -9.23 10.14
CA LYS A 74 -8.79 -10.09 9.57
C LYS A 74 -8.12 -11.35 9.04
N PRO A 75 -8.44 -12.55 9.57
CA PRO A 75 -7.96 -13.80 9.02
C PRO A 75 -8.34 -13.94 7.54
N VAL A 76 -7.59 -14.78 6.81
CA VAL A 76 -7.92 -15.10 5.42
C VAL A 76 -9.30 -15.76 5.36
N ALA A 77 -10.22 -15.16 4.61
CA ALA A 77 -11.58 -15.66 4.48
C ALA A 77 -12.07 -15.52 3.04
N LYS A 78 -13.01 -16.40 2.67
CA LYS A 78 -13.79 -16.27 1.43
C LYS A 78 -14.87 -15.20 1.63
N SER A 79 -15.13 -14.45 0.57
CA SER A 79 -16.20 -13.45 0.50
C SER A 79 -16.86 -13.47 -0.87
N MET A 80 -17.89 -12.64 -1.05
CA MET A 80 -18.52 -12.46 -2.37
C MET A 80 -17.57 -11.89 -3.43
N TRP A 81 -16.51 -11.19 -3.00
CA TRP A 81 -15.55 -10.50 -3.87
C TRP A 81 -14.26 -11.30 -4.12
N GLY A 82 -14.16 -12.52 -3.59
CA GLY A 82 -12.98 -13.37 -3.70
C GLY A 82 -12.44 -13.81 -2.33
N VAL A 83 -11.13 -13.96 -2.21
CA VAL A 83 -10.46 -14.44 -0.98
C VAL A 83 -9.44 -13.41 -0.53
N GLY A 84 -9.39 -13.11 0.77
CA GLY A 84 -8.42 -12.16 1.29
C GLY A 84 -8.36 -12.07 2.80
N GLY A 85 -7.34 -11.38 3.30
CA GLY A 85 -7.12 -11.10 4.71
C GLY A 85 -6.49 -9.71 4.91
N THR A 86 -6.45 -9.27 6.17
CA THR A 86 -5.82 -7.99 6.56
C THR A 86 -4.88 -8.24 7.74
N LEU A 87 -3.69 -7.67 7.67
CA LEU A 87 -2.63 -7.83 8.66
C LEU A 87 -1.99 -6.48 8.96
N ARG A 88 -1.35 -6.40 10.13
CA ARG A 88 -0.55 -5.27 10.58
C ARG A 88 0.90 -5.70 10.64
N ALA A 89 1.77 -5.02 9.90
CA ALA A 89 3.21 -5.19 9.96
C ALA A 89 3.77 -4.72 11.32
N PRO A 90 4.99 -5.15 11.72
CA PRO A 90 5.62 -4.73 12.97
C PRO A 90 5.75 -3.21 13.13
N ASP A 91 5.97 -2.48 12.04
CA ASP A 91 6.04 -1.01 12.02
C ASP A 91 4.66 -0.32 12.17
N GLY A 92 3.57 -1.09 12.20
CA GLY A 92 2.18 -0.63 12.32
C GLY A 92 1.43 -0.45 10.99
N THR A 93 2.09 -0.62 9.84
CA THR A 93 1.47 -0.48 8.51
C THR A 93 0.43 -1.57 8.26
N ILE A 94 -0.71 -1.18 7.69
CA ILE A 94 -1.81 -2.10 7.41
C ILE A 94 -1.71 -2.59 5.97
N TRP A 95 -1.66 -3.91 5.84
CA TRP A 95 -1.58 -4.61 4.59
C TRP A 95 -2.80 -5.49 4.37
N LYS A 96 -3.29 -5.52 3.14
CA LYS A 96 -4.30 -6.45 2.66
C LYS A 96 -3.66 -7.39 1.66
N ILE A 97 -4.09 -8.64 1.65
CA ILE A 97 -3.71 -9.60 0.61
C ILE A 97 -5.00 -10.17 0.08
N ALA A 98 -5.22 -10.08 -1.23
CA ALA A 98 -6.50 -10.45 -1.81
C ALA A 98 -6.40 -10.92 -3.25
N THR A 99 -7.37 -11.73 -3.64
CA THR A 99 -7.64 -12.13 -5.02
C THR A 99 -9.14 -12.08 -5.27
N THR A 100 -9.54 -11.80 -6.52
CA THR A 100 -10.93 -11.97 -6.97
C THR A 100 -11.22 -13.41 -7.42
N ALA A 101 -10.18 -14.21 -7.67
CA ALA A 101 -10.33 -15.62 -7.99
C ALA A 101 -10.90 -16.40 -6.80
N LYS A 102 -11.67 -17.45 -7.11
CA LYS A 102 -12.37 -18.27 -6.09
C LYS A 102 -11.76 -19.66 -5.93
N LYS A 103 -10.84 -20.05 -6.80
CA LYS A 103 -10.21 -21.36 -6.84
C LYS A 103 -8.76 -21.22 -7.28
N ASP A 104 -7.96 -22.19 -6.89
CA ASP A 104 -6.58 -22.34 -7.35
C ASP A 104 -6.56 -23.03 -8.70
N THR A 105 -5.64 -22.61 -9.57
CA THR A 105 -5.46 -23.19 -10.91
C THR A 105 -4.03 -23.65 -11.15
N VAL A 106 -3.08 -23.21 -10.33
CA VAL A 106 -1.66 -23.58 -10.36
C VAL A 106 -1.16 -23.80 -8.92
N PRO A 107 0.02 -24.41 -8.71
CA PRO A 107 0.62 -24.48 -7.38
C PRO A 107 0.77 -23.10 -6.72
N ALA A 108 0.75 -23.07 -5.39
CA ALA A 108 0.91 -21.83 -4.63
C ALA A 108 2.28 -21.19 -4.91
N SER A 109 2.29 -19.88 -5.11
CA SER A 109 3.50 -19.06 -5.15
C SER A 109 3.34 -17.84 -4.24
N ARG A 110 4.40 -17.03 -4.13
CA ARG A 110 4.36 -15.73 -3.45
C ARG A 110 4.37 -14.58 -4.46
N ASP A 111 3.99 -14.85 -5.70
CA ASP A 111 3.98 -13.84 -6.75
C ASP A 111 2.88 -12.82 -6.49
N VAL A 112 3.21 -11.55 -6.70
CA VAL A 112 2.33 -10.40 -6.53
C VAL A 112 2.08 -9.79 -7.90
N ASP A 113 0.82 -9.77 -8.31
CA ASP A 113 0.41 -9.23 -9.61
C ASP A 113 0.40 -7.70 -9.58
N ALA A 114 -0.03 -7.11 -8.47
CA ALA A 114 -0.06 -5.65 -8.31
C ALA A 114 -0.01 -5.23 -6.84
N ILE A 115 0.56 -4.04 -6.61
CA ILE A 115 0.42 -3.31 -5.34
C ILE A 115 -0.63 -2.20 -5.56
N VAL A 116 -1.56 -2.05 -4.61
CA VAL A 116 -2.55 -0.97 -4.61
C VAL A 116 -2.41 -0.18 -3.32
N LEU A 117 -2.12 1.12 -3.46
CA LEU A 117 -2.18 2.09 -2.38
C LEU A 117 -3.58 2.73 -2.35
N LEU A 118 -4.29 2.56 -1.24
CA LEU A 118 -5.52 3.32 -0.97
C LEU A 118 -5.27 4.38 0.09
N LEU A 119 -5.54 5.63 -0.29
CA LEU A 119 -5.47 6.78 0.60
C LEU A 119 -6.86 7.09 1.17
N GLY A 120 -6.90 7.21 2.48
CA GLY A 120 -8.08 7.50 3.29
C GLY A 120 -8.36 8.98 3.31
N SER A 121 -9.30 9.42 2.49
CA SER A 121 -9.60 10.83 2.31
C SER A 121 -10.67 11.35 3.25
N GLY A 122 -10.47 12.56 3.77
CA GLY A 122 -11.50 13.33 4.50
C GLY A 122 -12.60 13.84 3.57
N ASP A 123 -12.23 14.28 2.37
CA ASP A 123 -13.15 14.64 1.29
C ASP A 123 -12.63 14.13 -0.07
N VAL A 124 -13.16 12.99 -0.49
CA VAL A 124 -12.79 12.31 -1.74
C VAL A 124 -12.98 13.21 -2.96
N LYS A 125 -13.91 14.16 -2.95
CA LYS A 125 -14.10 15.09 -4.08
C LYS A 125 -12.98 16.12 -4.15
N VAL A 126 -12.50 16.60 -3.00
CA VAL A 126 -11.34 17.52 -2.94
C VAL A 126 -10.09 16.80 -3.41
N SER A 127 -9.78 15.64 -2.83
CA SER A 127 -8.55 14.90 -3.17
C SER A 127 -8.58 14.39 -4.61
N LYS A 128 -9.74 13.93 -5.12
CA LYS A 128 -9.86 13.57 -6.53
C LYS A 128 -9.58 14.75 -7.47
N ARG A 129 -10.11 15.94 -7.18
CA ARG A 129 -9.83 17.14 -7.99
C ARG A 129 -8.36 17.52 -7.94
N TYR A 130 -7.73 17.39 -6.77
CA TYR A 130 -6.29 17.62 -6.63
C TYR A 130 -5.49 16.71 -7.57
N TYR A 131 -5.71 15.39 -7.51
CA TYR A 131 -4.98 14.45 -8.36
C TYR A 131 -5.24 14.61 -9.85
N VAL A 132 -6.47 14.93 -10.24
CA VAL A 132 -6.78 15.30 -11.63
C VAL A 132 -6.02 16.56 -12.04
N GLY A 133 -5.90 17.56 -11.17
CA GLY A 133 -5.08 18.75 -11.38
C GLY A 133 -3.58 18.44 -11.52
N GLN A 134 -3.10 17.34 -10.94
CA GLN A 134 -1.74 16.82 -11.12
C GLN A 134 -1.57 15.93 -12.36
N GLY A 135 -2.63 15.82 -13.18
CA GLY A 135 -2.63 15.10 -14.45
C GLY A 135 -3.05 13.62 -14.36
N LEU A 136 -3.51 13.14 -13.20
CA LEU A 136 -4.03 11.76 -13.11
C LEU A 136 -5.41 11.67 -13.76
N VAL A 137 -5.64 10.57 -14.48
CA VAL A 137 -6.94 10.27 -15.09
C VAL A 137 -7.73 9.37 -14.15
N VAL A 138 -8.97 9.73 -13.87
CA VAL A 138 -9.88 8.88 -13.08
C VAL A 138 -10.31 7.70 -13.94
N GLY A 139 -10.01 6.48 -13.48
CA GLY A 139 -10.47 5.25 -14.13
C GLY A 139 -11.83 4.81 -13.61
N LYS A 140 -11.94 4.53 -12.31
CA LYS A 140 -13.18 4.13 -11.66
C LYS A 140 -13.56 5.13 -10.58
N SER A 141 -14.84 5.45 -10.45
CA SER A 141 -15.34 6.26 -9.34
C SER A 141 -16.79 5.90 -9.02
N PHE A 142 -17.06 5.56 -7.76
CA PHE A 142 -18.39 5.23 -7.29
C PHE A 142 -18.51 5.51 -5.79
N GLY A 143 -19.60 6.15 -5.38
CA GLY A 143 -19.84 6.51 -3.98
C GLY A 143 -18.64 7.24 -3.36
N ALA A 144 -18.07 6.64 -2.32
CA ALA A 144 -16.93 7.17 -1.57
C ALA A 144 -15.55 6.72 -2.09
N TYR A 145 -15.49 6.02 -3.23
CA TYR A 145 -14.27 5.44 -3.81
C TYR A 145 -13.92 6.06 -5.17
N ALA A 146 -12.62 6.19 -5.43
CA ALA A 146 -12.08 6.49 -6.75
C ALA A 146 -10.76 5.74 -6.97
N GLU A 147 -10.46 5.36 -8.21
CA GLU A 147 -9.21 4.75 -8.65
C GLU A 147 -8.72 5.51 -9.88
N PHE A 148 -7.42 5.72 -9.97
CA PHE A 148 -6.80 6.39 -11.12
C PHE A 148 -6.22 5.36 -12.09
N THR A 149 -6.28 5.67 -13.38
CA THR A 149 -5.62 4.88 -14.42
C THR A 149 -4.12 5.09 -14.34
N MET A 150 -3.36 3.99 -14.23
CA MET A 150 -1.91 4.00 -14.04
C MET A 150 -1.32 2.73 -14.69
N ASP A 151 -1.53 2.57 -16.00
CA ASP A 151 -1.37 1.29 -16.72
C ASP A 151 0.04 0.68 -16.63
N ASP A 152 1.08 1.53 -16.59
CA ASP A 152 2.48 1.10 -16.47
C ASP A 152 3.06 1.27 -15.06
N SER A 153 2.22 1.62 -14.09
CA SER A 153 2.72 1.93 -12.75
C SER A 153 2.94 0.68 -11.90
N PRO A 154 4.11 0.55 -11.24
CA PRO A 154 4.36 -0.50 -10.26
C PRO A 154 3.34 -0.55 -9.12
N ILE A 155 2.77 0.61 -8.76
CA ILE A 155 1.82 0.77 -7.66
C ILE A 155 0.61 1.57 -8.16
N ARG A 156 -0.57 0.97 -8.07
CA ARG A 156 -1.83 1.64 -8.39
C ARG A 156 -2.28 2.54 -7.24
N LEU A 157 -2.94 3.64 -7.58
CA LEU A 157 -3.48 4.60 -6.62
C LEU A 157 -5.01 4.63 -6.62
N GLY A 158 -5.59 4.62 -5.42
CA GLY A 158 -6.99 4.94 -5.21
C GLY A 158 -7.24 5.79 -3.97
N LEU A 159 -8.43 6.37 -3.93
CA LEU A 159 -8.99 7.11 -2.81
C LEU A 159 -10.18 6.36 -2.26
N TYR A 160 -10.29 6.35 -0.94
CA TYR A 160 -11.49 5.89 -0.26
C TYR A 160 -11.78 6.80 0.93
N ALA A 161 -13.05 7.08 1.23
CA ALA A 161 -13.36 7.85 2.42
C ALA A 161 -12.72 7.21 3.66
N ARG A 162 -12.00 7.99 4.47
CA ARG A 162 -11.19 7.51 5.59
C ARG A 162 -11.95 6.56 6.52
N LYS A 163 -13.20 6.90 6.86
CA LYS A 163 -14.10 6.07 7.68
C LYS A 163 -14.40 4.71 7.03
N ALA A 164 -14.64 4.70 5.72
CA ALA A 164 -14.94 3.48 5.00
C ALA A 164 -13.69 2.61 4.85
N LEU A 165 -12.52 3.22 4.61
CA LEU A 165 -11.23 2.52 4.54
C LEU A 165 -10.86 1.87 5.88
N ALA A 166 -11.02 2.57 7.00
CA ALA A 166 -10.77 1.99 8.33
C ALA A 166 -11.68 0.78 8.62
N LYS A 167 -12.97 0.89 8.29
CA LYS A 167 -13.95 -0.21 8.42
C LYS A 167 -13.57 -1.40 7.53
N ASP A 168 -13.17 -1.13 6.29
CA ASP A 168 -12.72 -2.14 5.33
C ASP A 168 -11.43 -2.84 5.79
N ALA A 169 -10.50 -2.12 6.41
CA ALA A 169 -9.32 -2.69 7.06
C ALA A 169 -9.63 -3.45 8.36
N GLY A 170 -10.76 -3.15 9.01
CA GLY A 170 -11.14 -3.75 10.30
C GLY A 170 -10.41 -3.15 11.49
N VAL A 171 -10.05 -1.87 11.40
CA VAL A 171 -9.42 -1.13 12.49
C VAL A 171 -10.34 -0.02 12.98
N PRO A 172 -10.18 0.44 14.24
CA PRO A 172 -10.82 1.66 14.71
C PRO A 172 -10.45 2.85 13.80
N LEU A 173 -11.36 3.82 13.68
CA LEU A 173 -11.15 5.00 12.84
C LEU A 173 -10.08 5.93 13.43
N GLU A 174 -9.96 5.89 14.75
CA GLU A 174 -9.08 6.73 15.55
C GLU A 174 -7.63 6.54 15.14
N GLY A 175 -6.90 7.63 15.09
CA GLY A 175 -5.48 7.68 14.76
C GLY A 175 -5.04 9.12 14.54
N THR A 176 -3.84 9.45 14.99
CA THR A 176 -3.29 10.80 14.93
C THR A 176 -1.80 10.77 14.62
N GLY A 177 -1.26 11.92 14.22
CA GLY A 177 0.15 12.08 13.89
C GLY A 177 0.50 11.67 12.47
N SER A 178 1.77 11.32 12.25
CA SER A 178 2.30 11.03 10.92
C SER A 178 1.64 9.81 10.29
N HIS A 179 1.45 9.88 8.97
CA HIS A 179 1.06 8.72 8.16
C HIS A 179 2.18 7.68 8.07
N ARG A 180 3.44 8.06 8.34
CA ARG A 180 4.64 7.21 8.22
C ARG A 180 4.75 6.49 6.87
N ILE A 181 4.39 7.22 5.81
CA ILE A 181 4.50 6.79 4.43
C ILE A 181 4.83 8.00 3.57
N VAL A 182 5.70 7.80 2.60
CA VAL A 182 5.94 8.75 1.51
C VAL A 182 5.74 8.04 0.17
N ILE A 183 5.11 8.74 -0.76
CA ILE A 183 4.82 8.24 -2.11
C ILE A 183 5.89 8.82 -3.05
N ALA A 184 6.75 7.97 -3.59
CA ALA A 184 7.80 8.40 -4.51
C ALA A 184 7.28 8.36 -5.95
N ALA A 185 7.06 9.54 -6.53
CA ALA A 185 6.51 9.70 -7.87
C ALA A 185 6.81 11.09 -8.43
N GLY A 186 6.92 11.18 -9.76
CA GLY A 186 7.08 12.47 -10.45
C GLY A 186 8.40 13.18 -10.11
N ALA A 187 8.44 14.48 -10.39
CA ALA A 187 9.68 15.28 -10.35
C ALA A 187 9.75 16.30 -9.20
N SER A 188 8.67 16.50 -8.45
CA SER A 188 8.59 17.52 -7.40
C SER A 188 7.94 16.98 -6.13
N ALA A 189 8.44 17.41 -4.98
CA ALA A 189 7.81 17.13 -3.70
C ALA A 189 6.48 17.86 -3.55
N ALA A 190 5.52 17.25 -2.85
CA ALA A 190 4.23 17.84 -2.55
C ALA A 190 3.60 17.21 -1.29
N THR A 191 2.55 17.83 -0.78
CA THR A 191 1.66 17.23 0.20
C THR A 191 0.25 17.31 -0.35
N ASP A 192 -0.46 16.18 -0.33
CA ASP A 192 -1.83 16.11 -0.81
C ASP A 192 -2.81 16.78 0.20
N PRO A 193 -4.09 16.97 -0.17
CA PRO A 193 -5.08 17.58 0.71
C PRO A 193 -5.34 16.82 2.02
N ASP A 194 -4.96 15.54 2.09
CA ASP A 194 -5.17 14.66 3.23
C ASP A 194 -3.90 14.49 4.10
N GLY A 195 -2.80 15.15 3.72
CA GLY A 195 -1.53 15.17 4.47
C GLY A 195 -0.50 14.12 4.03
N PHE A 196 -0.74 13.37 2.94
CA PHE A 196 0.24 12.41 2.43
C PHE A 196 1.37 13.12 1.70
N ALA A 197 2.60 12.79 2.08
CA ALA A 197 3.79 13.33 1.46
C ALA A 197 4.12 12.61 0.14
N TRP A 198 4.45 13.40 -0.86
CA TRP A 198 4.95 12.98 -2.16
C TRP A 198 6.37 13.52 -2.31
N GLU A 199 7.29 12.68 -2.76
CA GLU A 199 8.69 13.05 -3.04
C GLU A 199 9.05 12.62 -4.48
N PRO A 200 9.99 13.31 -5.16
CA PRO A 200 10.49 12.86 -6.45
C PRO A 200 11.07 11.46 -6.33
N ALA A 201 10.81 10.59 -7.30
CA ALA A 201 11.52 9.32 -7.37
C ALA A 201 13.00 9.62 -7.67
N ALA A 202 13.87 9.47 -6.67
CA ALA A 202 15.30 9.67 -6.88
C ALA A 202 15.77 8.71 -7.98
N VAL A 203 16.39 9.27 -9.02
CA VAL A 203 17.08 8.47 -10.06
C VAL A 203 18.14 7.66 -9.33
N ALA A 204 18.07 6.33 -9.39
CA ALA A 204 19.14 5.48 -8.89
C ALA A 204 20.45 5.95 -9.55
N ALA A 205 21.43 6.38 -8.75
CA ALA A 205 22.72 6.77 -9.28
C ALA A 205 23.25 5.59 -10.14
N PRO A 206 23.70 5.83 -11.38
CA PRO A 206 24.25 4.74 -12.18
C PRO A 206 25.38 4.10 -11.40
N LEU A 207 25.31 2.77 -11.22
CA LEU A 207 26.39 2.00 -10.62
C LEU A 207 27.67 2.35 -11.37
N SER A 208 28.61 3.02 -10.70
CA SER A 208 29.94 3.25 -11.25
C SER A 208 30.53 1.88 -11.53
N ARG A 209 30.59 1.51 -12.81
CA ARG A 209 31.29 0.32 -13.26
C ARG A 209 32.76 0.58 -12.95
N ALA A 210 33.29 -0.09 -11.93
CA ALA A 210 34.73 -0.09 -11.67
C ALA A 210 35.40 -0.75 -12.89
N GLU A 211 36.32 -0.03 -13.50
CA GLU A 211 37.25 -0.52 -14.52
C GLU A 211 38.29 -1.47 -13.91
#